data_AF-A0A7G8GVK4-F1
#
_entry.id   AF-A0A7G8GVK4-F1
#
_cell.length_a   1.000
_cell.length_b   1.000
_cell.length_c   1.000
_cell.angle_alpha   90.00
_cell.angle_beta   90.00
_cell.angle_gamma   90.00
#
_symmetry.space_group_name_H-M   'P 1'
#
loop_
_entity.id
_entity.type
_entity.pdbx_description
1 polymer ?
#
loop_
_entity_poly.entity_id
_entity_poly.type
_entity_poly.pdbx_seq_one_letter_code
_entity_poly.pdbx_strand_id
1 'polypeptide(L)'
;MPKVLKAASQTIRNLLKPATQHSFSEDRLRNDRQSYIAMTRALVDAQLKWRDAELSSRLWKDVADRGMDRGRLLHLIYRVDAHHDDVALQNADTAYLQLVDPSDP
;
A
#
# COMPACT_ATOMS: atom_id res chain seq x y z
N MET A 1 -27.05 -30.57 -22.14
CA MET A 1 -25.81 -30.16 -21.43
C MET A 1 -25.59 -31.06 -20.22
N PRO A 2 -24.40 -31.67 -20.06
CA PRO A 2 -24.13 -32.59 -18.95
C PRO A 2 -24.20 -31.87 -17.58
N LYS A 3 -24.82 -32.53 -16.59
CA LYS A 3 -25.15 -31.97 -15.26
C LYS A 3 -23.95 -31.38 -14.52
N VAL A 4 -22.75 -31.93 -14.75
CA VAL A 4 -21.47 -31.46 -14.18
C VAL A 4 -21.09 -30.05 -14.62
N LEU A 5 -21.33 -29.68 -15.88
CA LEU A 5 -21.03 -28.32 -16.37
C LEU A 5 -21.97 -27.28 -15.75
N LYS A 6 -23.23 -27.65 -15.47
CA LYS A 6 -24.21 -26.76 -14.82
C LYS A 6 -23.83 -26.50 -13.36
N ALA A 7 -23.41 -27.54 -12.64
CA ALA A 7 -22.94 -27.43 -11.26
C ALA A 7 -21.68 -26.56 -11.16
N ALA A 8 -20.67 -26.80 -12.02
CA ALA A 8 -19.45 -25.99 -12.06
C ALA A 8 -19.76 -24.52 -12.40
N SER A 9 -20.65 -24.27 -13.38
CA SER A 9 -21.06 -22.92 -13.74
C SER A 9 -21.77 -22.20 -12.59
N GLN A 10 -22.62 -22.90 -11.82
CA GLN A 10 -23.30 -22.31 -10.66
C GLN A 10 -22.34 -22.02 -9.51
N THR A 11 -21.35 -22.88 -9.25
CA THR A 11 -20.30 -22.64 -8.26
C THR A 11 -19.47 -21.40 -8.62
N ILE A 12 -19.02 -21.30 -9.87
CA ILE A 12 -18.25 -20.14 -10.35
C ILE A 12 -19.09 -18.85 -10.22
N ARG A 13 -20.37 -18.90 -10.58
CA ARG A 13 -21.28 -17.74 -10.46
C ARG A 13 -21.51 -17.30 -9.01
N ASN A 14 -21.47 -18.23 -8.07
CA ASN A 14 -21.59 -17.94 -6.64
C ASN A 14 -20.29 -17.38 -6.04
N LEU A 15 -19.12 -17.78 -6.56
CA LEU A 15 -17.83 -17.21 -6.18
C LEU A 15 -17.61 -15.81 -6.76
N LEU A 16 -18.18 -15.54 -7.94
CA LEU A 16 -18.15 -14.23 -8.60
C LEU A 16 -19.21 -13.26 -8.07
N LYS A 17 -20.11 -13.69 -7.18
CA LYS A 17 -21.02 -12.75 -6.51
C LYS A 17 -20.15 -11.81 -5.67
N PRO A 18 -20.14 -10.50 -5.95
CA PRO A 18 -19.31 -9.58 -5.21
C PRO A 18 -19.73 -9.62 -3.74
N ALA A 19 -18.77 -9.91 -2.86
CA ALA A 19 -18.93 -9.57 -1.46
C ALA A 19 -19.26 -8.07 -1.42
N THR A 20 -20.31 -7.76 -0.66
CA THR A 20 -20.76 -6.42 -0.25
C THR A 20 -19.69 -5.34 -0.40
N GLN A 21 -20.07 -4.19 -0.97
CA GLN A 21 -19.24 -3.03 -1.33
C GLN A 21 -18.22 -2.54 -0.26
N HIS A 22 -18.34 -2.98 1.00
CA HIS A 22 -17.33 -2.83 2.05
C HIS A 22 -15.98 -3.50 1.71
N SER A 23 -15.97 -4.70 1.13
CA SER A 23 -14.71 -5.44 0.83
C SER A 23 -13.81 -4.62 -0.11
N PHE A 24 -14.37 -4.10 -1.21
CA PHE A 24 -13.57 -3.39 -2.21
C PHE A 24 -12.90 -2.11 -1.69
N SER A 25 -13.56 -1.38 -0.78
CA SER A 25 -13.01 -0.14 -0.23
C SER A 25 -11.91 -0.43 0.79
N GLU A 26 -12.14 -1.40 1.68
CA GLU A 26 -11.15 -1.84 2.67
C GLU A 26 -9.95 -2.51 1.99
N ASP A 27 -10.18 -3.36 0.99
CA ASP A 27 -9.12 -4.01 0.21
C ASP A 27 -8.28 -3.00 -0.55
N ARG A 28 -8.91 -1.96 -1.12
CA ARG A 28 -8.20 -0.86 -1.79
C ARG A 28 -7.36 -0.04 -0.80
N LEU A 29 -7.89 0.27 0.37
CA LEU A 29 -7.15 0.98 1.43
C LEU A 29 -5.97 0.15 1.96
N ARG A 30 -6.17 -1.16 2.14
CA ARG A 30 -5.10 -2.09 2.53
C ARG A 30 -4.02 -2.19 1.45
N ASN A 31 -4.41 -2.24 0.18
CA ASN A 31 -3.49 -2.25 -0.95
C ASN A 31 -2.69 -0.95 -1.06
N ASP A 32 -3.35 0.19 -0.83
CA ASP A 32 -2.71 1.51 -0.80
C ASP A 32 -1.67 1.56 0.33
N ARG A 33 -2.07 1.27 1.56
CA ARG A 33 -1.15 1.23 2.71
C ARG A 33 0.05 0.32 2.47
N GLN A 34 -0.18 -0.90 1.95
CA GLN A 34 0.91 -1.83 1.66
C GLN A 34 1.90 -1.25 0.63
N SER A 35 1.40 -0.49 -0.34
CA SER A 35 2.24 0.19 -1.33
C SER A 35 3.13 1.27 -0.70
N TYR A 36 2.61 2.05 0.24
CA TYR A 36 3.41 3.05 0.99
C TYR A 36 4.49 2.39 1.84
N ILE A 37 4.15 1.31 2.56
CA ILE A 37 5.08 0.55 3.38
C ILE A 37 6.21 -0.04 2.52
N ALA A 38 5.88 -0.67 1.39
CA ALA A 38 6.85 -1.25 0.49
C ALA A 38 7.78 -0.18 -0.12
N MET A 39 7.23 0.95 -0.56
CA MET A 39 8.01 2.06 -1.11
C MET A 39 8.93 2.69 -0.06
N THR A 40 8.44 2.85 1.17
CA THR A 40 9.25 3.34 2.31
C THR A 40 10.48 2.46 2.52
N ARG A 41 10.29 1.13 2.57
CA ARG A 41 11.40 0.18 2.74
C ARG A 41 12.43 0.29 1.62
N ALA A 42 11.96 0.33 0.37
CA ALA A 42 12.84 0.47 -0.80
C ALA A 42 13.65 1.77 -0.74
N LEU A 43 13.02 2.89 -0.37
CA LEU A 43 13.69 4.19 -0.22
C LEU A 43 14.72 4.17 0.91
N VAL A 44 14.38 3.58 2.06
CA VAL A 44 15.30 3.45 3.20
C VAL A 44 16.51 2.59 2.84
N ASP A 45 16.29 1.42 2.22
CA ASP A 45 17.38 0.54 1.79
C ASP A 45 18.28 1.26 0.77
N ALA A 46 17.71 1.92 -0.24
CA ALA A 46 18.47 2.65 -1.24
C ALA A 46 19.28 3.81 -0.64
N GLN A 47 18.65 4.66 0.18
CA GLN A 47 19.26 5.90 0.68
C GLN A 47 20.20 5.68 1.85
N LEU A 48 19.75 4.91 2.85
CA LEU A 48 20.42 4.85 4.16
C LEU A 48 21.35 3.66 4.26
N LYS A 49 20.94 2.51 3.72
CA LYS A 49 21.71 1.27 3.81
C LYS A 49 22.75 1.16 2.71
N TRP A 50 22.35 1.37 1.45
CA TRP A 50 23.26 1.21 0.30
C TRP A 50 23.89 2.53 -0.17
N ARG A 51 23.29 3.67 0.19
CA ARG A 51 23.69 5.00 -0.29
C ARG A 51 23.73 5.07 -1.82
N ASP A 52 22.81 4.37 -2.45
CA ASP A 52 22.66 4.31 -3.90
C ASP A 52 21.82 5.49 -4.37
N ALA A 53 22.51 6.54 -4.84
CA ALA A 53 21.88 7.78 -5.29
C ALA A 53 21.05 7.59 -6.57
N GLU A 54 21.46 6.69 -7.47
CA GLU A 54 20.73 6.43 -8.72
C GLU A 54 19.42 5.71 -8.43
N LEU A 55 19.48 4.64 -7.63
CA LEU A 55 18.29 3.91 -7.20
C LEU A 55 17.34 4.81 -6.41
N SER A 56 17.87 5.60 -5.47
CA SER A 56 17.08 6.54 -4.68
C SER A 56 16.35 7.55 -5.58
N SER A 57 17.04 8.12 -6.58
CA SER A 57 16.45 9.05 -7.54
C SER A 57 15.34 8.40 -8.36
N ARG A 58 15.58 7.18 -8.87
CA ARG A 58 14.59 6.42 -9.63
C ARG A 58 13.34 6.11 -8.80
N LEU A 59 13.50 5.69 -7.54
CA LEU A 59 12.37 5.43 -6.64
C LEU A 59 11.56 6.70 -6.35
N TRP A 60 12.22 7.85 -6.16
CA TRP A 60 11.49 9.12 -6.00
C TRP A 60 10.78 9.56 -7.29
N LYS A 61 11.33 9.25 -8.46
CA LYS A 61 10.62 9.42 -9.73
C LYS A 61 9.37 8.54 -9.77
N ASP A 62 9.47 7.27 -9.39
CA ASP A 62 8.32 6.36 -9.33
C ASP A 62 7.24 6.85 -8.35
N VAL A 63 7.64 7.41 -7.20
CA VAL A 63 6.72 8.06 -6.25
C VAL A 63 5.93 9.19 -6.92
N ALA A 64 6.61 10.05 -7.68
CA ALA A 64 5.96 11.15 -8.39
C ALA A 64 5.07 10.65 -9.54
N ASP A 65 5.56 9.72 -10.35
CA ASP A 65 4.83 9.16 -11.49
C ASP A 65 3.55 8.41 -11.04
N ARG A 66 3.56 7.83 -9.82
CA ARG A 66 2.40 7.17 -9.20
C ARG A 66 1.48 8.10 -8.42
N GLY A 67 1.83 9.38 -8.26
CA GLY A 67 1.07 10.34 -7.46
C GLY A 67 0.99 9.97 -5.97
N MET A 68 2.04 9.33 -5.43
CA MET A 68 2.10 8.99 -4.00
C MET A 68 2.38 10.23 -3.15
N ASP A 69 1.81 10.29 -1.95
CA ASP A 69 2.03 11.35 -0.98
C ASP A 69 3.48 11.30 -0.44
N ARG A 70 4.27 12.30 -0.82
CA ARG A 70 5.65 12.47 -0.37
C ARG A 70 5.72 12.76 1.12
N GLY A 71 4.78 13.52 1.70
CA GLY A 71 4.73 13.82 3.12
C GLY A 71 4.58 12.55 3.95
N ARG A 72 3.65 11.67 3.54
CA ARG A 72 3.45 10.34 4.15
C ARG A 72 4.70 9.48 4.08
N LEU A 73 5.37 9.42 2.92
CA LEU A 73 6.62 8.66 2.77
C LEU A 73 7.75 9.24 3.62
N LEU A 74 7.94 10.56 3.64
CA LEU A 74 8.95 11.20 4.50
C LEU A 74 8.67 10.95 5.98
N HIS A 75 7.40 11.00 6.39
CA HIS A 75 7.01 10.65 7.76
C HIS A 75 7.45 9.23 8.11
N LEU A 76 7.12 8.25 7.27
CA LEU A 76 7.49 6.84 7.50
C LEU A 76 9.00 6.61 7.47
N ILE A 77 9.73 7.28 6.58
CA ILE A 77 11.20 7.18 6.48
C ILE A 77 11.87 7.68 7.76
N TYR A 78 11.44 8.83 8.29
CA TYR A 78 12.18 9.51 9.38
C TYR A 78 11.60 9.31 10.79
N ARG A 79 10.37 8.81 10.94
CA ARG A 79 9.75 8.59 12.27
C ARG A 79 9.86 7.16 12.77
N VAL A 80 10.17 6.21 11.89
CA VAL A 80 10.32 4.80 12.26
C VAL A 80 11.80 4.45 12.28
N ASP A 81 12.28 3.91 13.39
CA ASP A 81 13.69 3.49 13.51
C ASP A 81 13.95 2.12 12.90
N ALA A 82 12.95 1.23 12.95
CA ALA A 82 13.04 -0.16 12.49
C ALA A 82 12.06 -0.43 11.33
N HIS A 83 12.42 -0.04 10.10
CA HIS A 83 11.53 -0.20 8.93
C HIS A 83 11.25 -1.65 8.53
N HIS A 84 11.89 -2.65 9.15
CA HIS A 84 11.55 -4.06 8.97
C HIS A 84 10.36 -4.49 9.83
N ASP A 85 10.00 -3.73 10.87
CA ASP A 85 8.85 -4.00 11.72
C ASP A 85 7.56 -3.47 11.06
N ASP A 86 6.70 -4.40 10.64
CA ASP A 86 5.40 -4.07 10.02
C ASP A 86 4.48 -3.31 10.97
N VAL A 87 4.50 -3.64 12.27
CA VAL A 87 3.62 -3.02 13.27
C VAL A 87 4.06 -1.58 13.51
N ALA A 88 5.36 -1.33 13.62
CA ALA A 88 5.90 0.01 13.76
C ALA A 88 5.53 0.92 12.57
N LEU A 89 5.67 0.42 11.34
CA LEU A 89 5.29 1.16 10.13
C LEU A 89 3.78 1.41 10.06
N GLN A 90 2.93 0.43 10.40
CA GLN A 90 1.48 0.60 10.39
C GLN A 90 1.01 1.61 11.45
N ASN A 91 1.63 1.62 12.62
CA ASN A 91 1.30 2.57 13.68
C ASN A 91 1.69 3.99 13.28
N ALA A 92 2.89 4.19 12.73
CA ALA A 92 3.33 5.49 12.23
C ALA A 92 2.44 5.99 11.07
N ASP A 93 2.08 5.09 10.14
CA ASP A 93 1.15 5.40 9.05
C ASP A 93 -0.22 5.87 9.56
N THR A 94 -0.76 5.14 10.54
CA THR A 94 -2.05 5.47 11.15
C THR A 94 -1.98 6.80 11.88
N ALA A 95 -0.89 7.08 12.60
CA ALA A 95 -0.67 8.35 13.27
C ALA A 95 -0.60 9.52 12.27
N TYR A 96 0.09 9.36 11.14
CA TYR A 96 0.12 10.37 10.08
C TYR A 96 -1.29 10.66 9.52
N LEU A 97 -2.05 9.60 9.20
CA LEU A 97 -3.41 9.76 8.66
C LEU A 97 -4.41 10.37 9.66
N GLN A 98 -4.12 10.31 10.96
CA GLN A 98 -4.91 11.01 11.98
C GLN A 98 -4.53 12.49 12.11
N LEU A 99 -3.33 12.87 11.70
CA LEU A 99 -2.82 14.24 11.75
C LEU A 99 -3.21 15.05 10.51
N VAL A 100 -3.28 14.39 9.35
CA VAL A 100 -3.65 15.03 8.09
C VAL A 100 -5.16 15.03 7.94
N ASP A 101 -5.78 16.22 7.97
CA ASP A 101 -7.17 16.34 7.53
C ASP A 101 -7.19 16.18 5.99
N PRO A 102 -7.91 15.19 5.44
CA PRO A 102 -8.04 15.04 3.99
C PRO A 102 -8.71 16.24 3.30
N SER A 103 -9.22 17.21 4.07
CA SER A 103 -9.89 18.43 3.62
C SER A 103 -9.00 19.69 3.65
N ASP A 104 -7.80 19.61 4.22
CA ASP A 104 -6.88 20.74 4.35
C ASP A 104 -5.78 20.65 3.26
N PRO A 105 -5.78 21.55 2.25
CA PRO A 105 -4.99 21.43 1.03
C PRO A 105 -3.48 21.68 1.18
#